data_AF-A0A0S7ZID7-F1
#
_entry.id   AF-A0A0S7ZID7-F1
#
_cell.length_a   1.000
_cell.length_b   1.000
_cell.length_c   1.000
_cell.angle_alpha   90.00
_cell.angle_beta   90.00
_cell.angle_gamma   90.00
#
_symmetry.space_group_name_H-M   'P 1'
#
loop_
_entity.id
_entity.type
_entity.pdbx_description
1 polymer ?
#
loop_
_entity_poly.entity_id
_entity_poly.type
_entity_poly.pdbx_seq_one_letter_code
_entity_poly.pdbx_strand_id
1 'polypeptide(L)'
;MKTMMIVCLILCITFLPALLLAEEYHTSARKDPILSGALSWYVPGLGQMYSGAFLKGAVFFVIEEALLLGTLLTFAELKLDVTGGIDIGLNIKSKEHPDRNEQKIGLFLGIAFVVVHFVNVIDAVNTTIRYNKSLEREFYPDINYDAERKAYELEFNYRI
;
A
#
# COMPACT_ATOMS: atom_id res chain seq x y z
N MET A 1 17.43 6.63 -19.55
CA MET A 1 17.03 5.22 -19.28
C MET A 1 17.91 4.55 -18.24
N LYS A 2 19.24 4.49 -18.38
CA LYS A 2 20.13 3.79 -17.42
C LYS A 2 20.06 4.35 -15.98
N THR A 3 20.07 5.68 -15.83
CA THR A 3 19.96 6.34 -14.51
C THR A 3 18.61 6.09 -13.83
N MET A 4 17.54 6.04 -14.62
CA MET A 4 16.17 5.75 -14.16
C MET A 4 16.05 4.32 -13.63
N MET A 5 16.70 3.36 -14.31
CA MET A 5 16.73 1.97 -13.88
C MET A 5 17.52 1.80 -12.59
N ILE A 6 18.61 2.55 -12.41
CA ILE A 6 19.46 2.50 -11.21
C ILE A 6 18.74 3.06 -9.98
N VAL A 7 18.03 4.19 -10.11
CA VAL A 7 17.27 4.78 -8.98
C VAL A 7 16.12 3.86 -8.55
N CYS A 8 15.36 3.31 -9.50
CA CYS A 8 14.33 2.31 -9.18
C CYS A 8 14.93 1.06 -8.53
N LEU A 9 16.10 0.60 -8.98
CA LEU A 9 16.77 -0.55 -8.39
C LEU A 9 17.21 -0.26 -6.95
N ILE A 10 17.77 0.92 -6.68
CA ILE A 10 18.20 1.33 -5.33
C ILE A 10 16.99 1.42 -4.39
N LEU A 11 15.90 2.05 -4.81
CA LEU A 11 14.68 2.15 -4.01
C LEU A 11 14.03 0.78 -3.76
N CYS A 12 14.01 -0.08 -4.77
CA CYS A 12 13.58 -1.46 -4.58
C CYS A 12 14.48 -2.18 -3.57
N ILE A 13 15.80 -2.09 -3.69
CA ILE A 13 16.75 -2.78 -2.80
C ILE A 13 16.70 -2.25 -1.36
N THR A 14 16.45 -0.96 -1.15
CA THR A 14 16.38 -0.38 0.19
C THR A 14 15.06 -0.67 0.89
N PHE A 15 13.94 -0.77 0.16
CA PHE A 15 12.63 -1.05 0.74
C PHE A 15 12.23 -2.53 0.75
N LEU A 16 12.84 -3.39 -0.09
CA LEU A 16 12.58 -4.85 -0.09
C LEU A 16 12.82 -5.53 1.27
N PRO A 17 13.89 -5.21 2.02
CA PRO A 17 14.14 -5.81 3.33
C PRO A 17 13.06 -5.41 4.35
N ALA A 18 12.59 -4.16 4.31
CA ALA A 18 11.49 -3.69 5.15
C ALA A 18 10.16 -4.39 4.79
N LEU A 19 9.95 -4.73 3.52
CA LEU A 19 8.81 -5.54 3.05
C LEU A 19 8.84 -6.97 3.62
N LEU A 20 10.02 -7.60 3.59
CA LEU A 20 10.19 -9.02 3.93
C LEU A 20 10.19 -9.27 5.44
N LEU A 21 10.49 -8.24 6.24
CA LEU A 21 10.58 -8.31 7.70
C LEU A 21 9.35 -7.74 8.43
N ALA A 22 8.30 -7.36 7.71
CA ALA A 22 7.07 -6.87 8.33
C ALA A 22 6.35 -8.03 9.05
N GLU A 23 6.63 -8.20 10.34
CA GLU A 23 5.87 -9.12 11.20
C GLU A 23 4.42 -8.66 11.33
N GLU A 24 3.48 -9.61 11.21
CA GLU A 24 2.07 -9.38 11.49
C GLU A 24 1.84 -9.20 12.99
N TYR A 25 1.95 -7.96 13.48
CA TYR A 25 1.50 -7.64 14.83
C TYR A 25 -0.03 -7.58 14.87
N HIS A 26 -0.66 -8.70 15.24
CA HIS A 26 -2.11 -8.80 15.40
C HIS A 26 -2.55 -8.18 16.73
N THR A 27 -2.95 -6.91 16.71
CA THR A 27 -3.79 -6.36 17.78
C THR A 27 -5.23 -6.79 17.53
N SER A 28 -5.83 -7.63 18.38
CA SER A 28 -7.21 -8.15 18.19
C SER A 28 -8.35 -7.12 18.29
N ALA A 29 -8.04 -5.83 18.15
CA ALA A 29 -9.00 -4.74 18.28
C ALA A 29 -9.54 -4.31 16.92
N ARG A 30 -10.83 -3.94 16.89
CA ARG A 30 -11.44 -3.30 15.72
C ARG A 30 -10.69 -2.00 15.39
N LYS A 31 -10.54 -1.75 14.09
CA LYS A 31 -9.80 -0.63 13.52
C LYS A 31 -10.74 0.32 12.80
N ASP A 32 -10.45 1.62 12.81
CA ASP A 32 -11.30 2.63 12.18
C ASP A 32 -11.02 2.71 10.65
N PRO A 33 -12.01 2.43 9.79
CA PRO A 33 -11.84 2.52 8.34
C PRO A 33 -11.54 3.93 7.83
N ILE A 34 -12.10 4.97 8.44
CA ILE A 34 -11.88 6.36 8.03
C ILE A 34 -10.44 6.76 8.35
N LEU A 35 -9.95 6.40 9.53
CA LEU A 35 -8.55 6.60 9.89
C LEU A 35 -7.61 5.87 8.94
N SER A 36 -7.93 4.62 8.58
CA SER A 36 -7.16 3.86 7.58
C SER A 36 -7.09 4.59 6.23
N GLY A 37 -8.21 5.10 5.75
CA GLY A 37 -8.25 5.92 4.52
C GLY A 37 -7.39 7.17 4.64
N ALA A 38 -7.48 7.90 5.76
CA ALA A 38 -6.68 9.10 6.00
C ALA A 38 -5.17 8.80 6.07
N LEU A 39 -4.78 7.66 6.64
CA LEU A 39 -3.39 7.21 6.66
C LEU A 39 -2.88 6.93 5.25
N SER A 40 -3.65 6.21 4.42
CA SER A 40 -3.29 5.96 3.02
C SER A 40 -3.33 7.19 2.13
N TRP A 41 -4.10 8.23 2.51
CA TRP A 41 -4.08 9.53 1.84
C TRP A 41 -2.76 10.27 2.10
N TYR A 42 -2.26 10.21 3.33
CA TYR A 42 -1.03 10.90 3.71
C TYR A 42 0.24 10.16 3.25
N VAL A 43 0.26 8.84 3.44
CA VAL A 43 1.35 7.98 2.97
C VAL A 43 0.76 6.74 2.31
N PRO A 44 1.06 6.51 1.03
CA PRO A 44 0.54 5.36 0.31
C PRO A 44 0.79 4.03 1.03
N GLY A 45 -0.25 3.20 1.12
CA GLY A 45 -0.15 1.89 1.76
C GLY A 45 -0.26 1.85 3.29
N LEU A 46 -0.16 2.97 4.01
CA LEU A 46 -0.20 2.94 5.48
C LEU A 46 -1.53 2.46 6.05
N GLY A 47 -2.65 2.76 5.39
CA GLY A 47 -3.97 2.31 5.82
C GLY A 47 -4.12 0.78 5.78
N GLN A 48 -3.51 0.14 4.78
CA GLN A 48 -3.44 -1.32 4.66
C GLN A 48 -2.56 -1.90 5.77
N MET A 49 -1.37 -1.33 6.00
CA MET A 49 -0.46 -1.74 7.08
C MET A 49 -1.09 -1.59 8.46
N TYR A 50 -1.84 -0.50 8.68
CA TYR A 50 -2.62 -0.28 9.89
C TYR A 50 -3.58 -1.44 10.15
N SER A 51 -4.23 -1.98 9.12
CA SER A 51 -5.10 -3.17 9.21
C SER A 51 -4.38 -4.52 9.17
N GLY A 52 -3.05 -4.56 9.21
CA GLY A 52 -2.24 -5.77 9.19
C GLY A 52 -1.91 -6.32 7.79
N ALA A 53 -2.41 -5.69 6.73
CA ALA A 53 -2.14 -6.09 5.35
C ALA A 53 -0.82 -5.47 4.84
N PHE A 54 0.30 -5.83 5.48
CA PHE A 54 1.61 -5.19 5.24
C PHE A 54 2.08 -5.30 3.80
N LEU A 55 2.07 -6.51 3.23
CA LEU A 55 2.48 -6.72 1.84
C LEU A 55 1.66 -5.87 0.86
N LYS A 56 0.37 -5.72 1.13
CA LYS A 56 -0.53 -4.93 0.29
C LYS A 56 -0.20 -3.43 0.38
N GLY A 57 0.02 -2.93 1.60
CA GLY A 57 0.43 -1.54 1.81
C GLY A 57 1.77 -1.26 1.14
N ALA A 58 2.72 -2.15 1.30
CA ALA A 58 4.03 -2.11 0.65
C ALA A 58 3.93 -2.00 -0.88
N VAL A 59 3.06 -2.77 -1.52
CA VAL A 59 2.84 -2.71 -2.97
C VAL A 59 2.30 -1.34 -3.39
N PHE A 60 1.30 -0.80 -2.67
CA PHE A 60 0.79 0.55 -2.96
C PHE A 60 1.87 1.61 -2.80
N PHE A 61 2.68 1.52 -1.74
CA PHE A 61 3.81 2.43 -1.52
C PHE A 61 4.79 2.43 -2.71
N VAL A 62 5.30 1.26 -3.09
CA VAL A 62 6.27 1.15 -4.18
C VAL A 62 5.70 1.65 -5.52
N ILE A 63 4.45 1.32 -5.83
CA ILE A 63 3.81 1.74 -7.09
C ILE A 63 3.62 3.27 -7.12
N GLU A 64 3.09 3.86 -6.06
CA GLU A 64 2.86 5.31 -6.01
C GLU A 64 4.17 6.11 -6.03
N GLU A 65 5.19 5.69 -5.27
CA GLU A 65 6.50 6.33 -5.30
C GLU A 65 7.16 6.21 -6.68
N ALA A 66 7.05 5.06 -7.34
CA ALA A 66 7.56 4.88 -8.70
C ALA A 66 6.83 5.79 -9.71
N LEU A 67 5.51 5.95 -9.59
CA LEU A 67 4.73 6.85 -10.45
C LEU A 67 5.04 8.33 -10.17
N LEU A 68 5.17 8.71 -8.90
CA LEU A 68 5.53 10.07 -8.50
C LEU A 68 6.92 10.44 -9.01
N LEU A 69 7.93 9.61 -8.70
CA LEU A 69 9.30 9.83 -9.16
C LEU A 69 9.40 9.77 -10.68
N GLY A 70 8.70 8.83 -11.32
CA GLY A 70 8.62 8.75 -12.77
C GLY A 70 8.07 10.04 -13.37
N THR A 71 6.99 10.58 -12.81
CA THR A 71 6.40 11.85 -13.23
C THR A 71 7.39 13.00 -13.02
N LEU A 72 7.99 13.13 -11.84
CA LEU A 72 8.97 14.18 -11.54
C LEU A 72 10.16 14.14 -12.51
N LEU A 73 10.69 12.96 -12.81
CA LEU A 73 11.82 12.77 -13.74
C LEU A 73 11.49 13.11 -15.19
N THR A 74 10.22 13.19 -15.58
CA THR A 74 9.84 13.69 -16.91
C THR A 74 10.01 15.22 -17.01
N PHE A 75 9.85 15.94 -15.90
CA PHE A 75 9.93 17.41 -15.85
C PHE A 75 11.20 17.94 -15.20
N ALA A 76 11.92 17.11 -14.43
CA ALA A 76 13.11 17.49 -13.69
C ALA A 76 14.31 16.62 -14.07
N GLU A 77 15.47 17.24 -14.18
CA GLU A 77 16.76 16.58 -14.18
C GLU A 77 17.26 16.46 -12.74
N LEU A 78 17.42 15.22 -12.28
CA LEU A 78 18.09 14.91 -11.03
C LEU A 78 19.56 14.61 -11.32
N LYS A 79 20.46 15.44 -10.77
CA LYS A 79 21.90 15.16 -10.74
C LYS A 79 22.29 14.87 -9.29
N LEU A 80 22.77 13.64 -9.08
CA LEU A 80 23.43 13.23 -7.85
C LEU A 80 24.91 13.56 -7.98
N ASP A 81 25.38 14.47 -7.16
CA ASP A 81 26.80 14.81 -7.07
C ASP A 81 27.38 14.12 -5.84
N VAL A 82 28.39 13.28 -6.05
CA VAL A 82 29.10 12.57 -4.97
C VAL A 82 30.48 13.19 -4.89
N THR A 83 30.62 14.21 -4.05
CA THR A 83 31.90 14.87 -3.82
C THR A 83 32.75 13.97 -2.91
N GLY A 84 34.05 13.86 -3.20
CA GLY A 84 34.99 12.86 -2.64
C GLY A 84 35.23 12.83 -1.12
N GLY A 85 34.35 13.42 -0.32
CA GLY A 85 34.31 13.36 1.14
C GLY A 85 32.86 13.29 1.66
N ILE A 86 32.08 12.30 1.25
CA ILE A 86 30.74 11.96 1.81
C ILE A 86 29.74 13.16 1.86
N ASP A 87 29.80 14.07 0.89
CA ASP A 87 28.73 15.05 0.67
C ASP A 87 27.87 14.56 -0.50
N ILE A 88 26.64 14.15 -0.20
CA ILE A 88 25.63 13.79 -1.21
C ILE A 88 24.86 15.06 -1.57
N GLY A 89 25.22 15.66 -2.71
CA GLY A 89 24.50 16.79 -3.28
C GLY A 89 23.37 16.32 -4.20
N LEU A 90 22.15 16.79 -3.97
CA LEU A 90 21.01 16.51 -4.85
C LEU A 90 20.61 17.81 -5.58
N ASN A 91 20.96 17.90 -6.86
CA ASN A 91 20.66 19.05 -7.70
C ASN A 91 19.44 18.74 -8.57
N ILE A 92 18.33 19.40 -8.28
CA ILE A 92 17.08 19.29 -9.05
C ILE A 92 16.99 20.52 -9.96
N LYS A 93 17.05 20.31 -11.27
CA LYS A 93 16.78 21.38 -12.25
C LYS A 93 15.52 21.04 -13.02
N SER A 94 14.63 22.02 -13.18
CA SER A 94 13.54 21.89 -14.14
C SER A 94 14.12 21.76 -15.55
N LYS A 95 13.58 20.87 -16.38
CA LYS A 95 13.86 20.90 -17.81
C LYS A 95 13.19 22.14 -18.40
N GLU A 96 13.96 22.99 -19.06
CA GLU A 96 13.44 24.24 -19.64
C GLU A 96 12.52 23.97 -20.85
N HIS A 97 12.77 22.89 -21.61
CA HIS A 97 11.99 22.52 -22.80
C HIS A 97 11.81 21.00 -22.94
N PRO A 98 10.94 20.36 -22.13
CA PRO A 98 10.64 18.94 -22.30
C PRO A 98 9.97 18.69 -23.67
N ASP A 99 10.40 17.63 -24.36
CA ASP A 99 9.83 17.27 -25.68
C ASP A 99 8.33 16.91 -25.57
N ARG A 100 7.58 17.04 -26.67
CA ARG A 100 6.15 16.67 -26.71
C ARG A 100 5.88 15.24 -26.25
N ASN A 101 6.80 14.29 -26.51
CA ASN A 101 6.64 12.93 -26.02
C ASN A 101 6.87 12.83 -24.50
N GLU A 102 7.87 13.53 -23.96
CA GLU A 102 8.10 13.58 -22.51
C GLU A 102 6.92 14.19 -21.77
N GLN A 103 6.33 15.26 -22.32
CA GLN A 103 5.11 15.88 -21.77
C GLN A 103 3.93 14.90 -21.75
N LYS A 104 3.72 14.13 -22.82
CA LYS A 104 2.66 13.10 -22.88
C LYS A 104 2.88 11.99 -21.87
N ILE A 105 4.13 11.51 -21.73
CA ILE A 105 4.49 10.48 -20.76
C ILE A 105 4.27 11.02 -19.35
N GLY A 106 4.76 12.22 -19.04
CA GLY A 106 4.56 12.87 -17.75
C GLY A 106 3.10 13.07 -17.40
N LEU A 107 2.28 13.52 -18.37
CA LEU A 107 0.83 13.63 -18.18
C LEU A 107 0.17 12.28 -17.91
N PHE A 108 0.52 11.25 -18.67
CA PHE A 108 0.00 9.90 -18.46
C PHE A 108 0.37 9.34 -17.09
N LEU A 109 1.65 9.46 -16.69
CA LEU A 109 2.13 9.02 -15.38
C LEU A 109 1.47 9.81 -14.24
N GLY A 110 1.28 11.11 -14.40
CA GLY A 110 0.59 11.95 -13.42
C GLY A 110 -0.89 11.57 -13.25
N ILE A 111 -1.59 11.29 -14.36
CA ILE A 111 -2.98 10.79 -14.30
C ILE A 111 -3.02 9.41 -13.63
N ALA A 112 -2.11 8.51 -14.02
CA ALA A 112 -2.02 7.19 -13.41
C ALA A 112 -1.73 7.28 -11.90
N PHE A 113 -0.83 8.17 -11.48
CA PHE A 113 -0.53 8.45 -10.07
C PHE A 113 -1.80 8.84 -9.30
N VAL A 114 -2.55 9.84 -9.79
CA VAL A 114 -3.78 10.29 -9.14
C VAL A 114 -4.81 9.16 -9.05
N VAL A 115 -5.02 8.41 -10.13
CA VAL A 115 -5.96 7.28 -10.12
C VAL A 115 -5.54 6.21 -9.11
N VAL A 116 -4.28 5.81 -9.11
CA VAL A 116 -3.75 4.82 -8.16
C VAL A 116 -3.88 5.32 -6.73
N HIS A 117 -3.62 6.61 -6.47
CA HIS A 117 -3.76 7.21 -5.14
C HIS A 117 -5.18 7.07 -4.58
N PHE A 118 -6.21 7.39 -5.39
CA PHE A 118 -7.60 7.19 -4.98
C PHE A 118 -7.93 5.70 -4.75
N VAL A 119 -7.43 4.81 -5.60
CA VAL A 119 -7.62 3.35 -5.45
C VAL A 119 -6.97 2.85 -4.15
N ASN A 120 -5.77 3.31 -3.82
CA ASN A 120 -5.07 2.99 -2.58
C ASN A 120 -5.90 3.40 -1.35
N VAL A 121 -6.43 4.63 -1.33
CA VAL A 121 -7.25 5.14 -0.22
C VAL A 121 -8.54 4.34 -0.06
N ILE A 122 -9.26 4.07 -1.16
CA ILE A 122 -10.49 3.26 -1.13
C ILE A 122 -10.18 1.82 -0.67
N ASP A 123 -9.09 1.24 -1.16
CA ASP A 123 -8.69 -0.11 -0.77
C ASP A 123 -8.27 -0.20 0.70
N ALA A 124 -7.66 0.84 1.28
CA ALA A 124 -7.32 0.89 2.70
C ALA A 124 -8.58 0.79 3.59
N VAL A 125 -9.60 1.59 3.29
CA VAL A 125 -10.90 1.54 3.95
C VAL A 125 -11.50 0.13 3.85
N ASN A 126 -11.54 -0.44 2.64
CA ASN A 126 -12.08 -1.78 2.40
C ASN A 126 -11.28 -2.89 3.10
N THR A 127 -9.97 -2.75 3.19
CA THR A 127 -9.09 -3.70 3.88
C THR A 127 -9.34 -3.68 5.38
N THR A 128 -9.54 -2.50 5.97
CA THR A 128 -9.92 -2.36 7.38
C THR A 128 -11.31 -2.94 7.67
N ILE A 129 -12.29 -2.73 6.78
CA ILE A 129 -13.61 -3.35 6.91
C ILE A 129 -13.51 -4.88 6.87
N ARG A 130 -12.71 -5.44 5.95
CA ARG A 130 -12.47 -6.90 5.87
C ARG A 130 -11.80 -7.43 7.12
N TYR A 131 -10.83 -6.70 7.65
CA TYR A 131 -10.14 -7.03 8.90
C TYR A 131 -11.10 -7.06 10.10
N ASN A 132 -11.97 -6.06 10.24
CA ASN A 132 -12.95 -6.03 11.32
C ASN A 132 -13.97 -7.20 11.21
N LYS A 133 -14.34 -7.58 9.98
CA LYS A 133 -15.20 -8.75 9.71
C LYS A 133 -14.50 -10.09 9.98
N SER A 134 -13.18 -10.19 9.78
CA SER A 134 -12.45 -11.41 10.16
C SER A 134 -12.36 -11.56 11.67
N LEU A 135 -12.11 -10.47 12.40
CA LEU A 135 -12.14 -10.47 13.87
C LEU A 135 -13.51 -10.91 14.40
N GLU A 136 -14.61 -10.40 13.85
CA GLU A 136 -15.95 -10.78 14.30
C GLU A 136 -16.23 -12.27 14.15
N ARG A 137 -15.78 -12.90 13.05
CA ARG A 137 -15.93 -14.35 12.83
C ARG A 137 -15.05 -15.19 13.75
N GLU A 138 -13.90 -14.67 14.15
CA GLU A 138 -12.96 -15.37 15.04
C GLU A 138 -13.44 -15.35 16.51
N PHE A 139 -13.97 -14.21 16.98
CA PHE A 139 -14.40 -14.04 18.38
C PHE A 139 -15.87 -14.42 18.64
N TYR A 140 -16.71 -14.39 17.60
CA TYR A 140 -18.08 -14.87 17.65
C TYR A 140 -18.29 -15.91 16.54
N PRO A 141 -17.69 -17.11 16.66
CA PRO A 141 -18.05 -18.20 15.78
C PRO A 141 -19.56 -18.40 15.92
N ASP A 142 -20.25 -18.32 14.80
CA ASP A 142 -21.71 -18.32 14.69
C ASP A 142 -22.31 -19.40 15.62
N ILE A 143 -22.81 -18.98 16.78
CA ILE A 143 -23.36 -19.87 17.84
C ILE A 143 -24.54 -20.68 17.26
N ASN A 144 -25.06 -20.24 16.12
CA ASN A 144 -26.18 -20.86 15.42
C ASN A 144 -25.85 -22.25 14.86
N TYR A 145 -24.61 -22.53 14.45
CA TYR A 145 -24.26 -23.86 13.89
C TYR A 145 -24.21 -24.96 14.97
N ASP A 146 -23.66 -24.65 16.15
CA ASP A 146 -23.61 -25.61 17.26
C ASP A 146 -24.97 -25.73 17.97
N ALA A 147 -25.77 -24.65 18.02
CA ALA A 147 -27.12 -24.69 18.57
C ALA A 147 -28.08 -25.48 17.68
N GLU A 148 -28.06 -25.28 16.36
CA GLU A 148 -28.85 -26.09 15.41
C GLU A 148 -28.39 -27.54 15.43
N ARG A 149 -27.09 -27.81 15.41
CA ARG A 149 -26.57 -29.20 15.47
C ARG A 149 -26.97 -29.91 16.76
N LYS A 150 -26.86 -29.25 17.93
CA LYS A 150 -27.33 -29.82 19.21
C LYS A 150 -28.85 -30.01 19.23
N ALA A 151 -29.62 -29.10 18.62
CA ALA A 151 -31.07 -29.24 18.51
C ALA A 151 -31.45 -30.45 17.64
N TYR A 152 -30.78 -30.65 16.50
CA TYR A 152 -30.97 -31.82 15.64
C TYR A 152 -30.53 -33.13 16.32
N GLU A 153 -29.39 -33.15 17.02
CA GLU A 153 -28.92 -34.33 17.77
C GLU A 153 -29.84 -34.69 18.95
N LEU A 154 -30.43 -33.70 19.61
CA LEU A 154 -31.46 -33.91 20.63
C LEU A 154 -32.77 -34.45 20.03
N GLU A 155 -33.24 -33.87 18.92
CA GLU A 155 -34.47 -34.33 18.26
C GLU A 155 -34.34 -35.75 17.70
N PHE A 156 -33.16 -36.14 17.24
CA PHE A 156 -32.88 -37.49 16.76
C PHE A 156 -32.85 -38.52 17.90
N ASN A 157 -32.26 -38.19 19.06
CA ASN A 157 -32.22 -39.09 20.23
C ASN A 157 -33.58 -39.31 20.89
N TYR A 158 -34.54 -38.40 20.73
CA TYR A 158 -35.91 -38.55 21.26
C TYR A 158 -36.86 -39.31 20.33
N ARG A 159 -36.44 -39.64 19.10
CA ARG A 159 -37.24 -40.41 18.12
C ARG A 159 -36.87 -41.89 18.03
N ILE A 160 -35.94 -42.38 18.87
CA ILE A 160 -35.55 -43.79 18.97
C ILE A 160 -36.16 -44.41 20.23
#